data_AF-A0A941PS02-F1
#
_entry.id   AF-A0A941PS02-F1
#
_cell.length_a   1.000
_cell.length_b   1.000
_cell.length_c   1.000
_cell.angle_alpha   90.00
_cell.angle_beta   90.00
_cell.angle_gamma   90.00
#
_symmetry.space_group_name_H-M   'P 1'
#
loop_
_entity.id
_entity.type
_entity.pdbx_description
1 polymer ?
#
loop_
_entity_poly.entity_id
_entity_poly.type
_entity_poly.pdbx_seq_one_letter_code
_entity_poly.pdbx_strand_id
1 'polypeptide(L)' 'MGTIASIQAAIEFRHSFERDGCQNCQHGRRLPLQPQQRWPSLECGRYGFFVKAADTCMHYAPAPAATALPTIEGGGA' A
#
# COMPACT_ATOMS: atom_id res chain seq x y z
N MET A 1 6.48 -24.54 1.02
CA MET A 1 5.67 -23.37 0.61
C MET A 1 4.70 -23.06 1.75
N GLY A 2 4.76 -21.87 2.35
CA GLY A 2 3.87 -21.49 3.45
C GLY A 2 2.53 -20.97 2.94
N THR A 3 1.45 -21.15 3.72
CA THR A 3 0.14 -20.58 3.36
C THR A 3 0.15 -19.05 3.53
N ILE A 4 -0.80 -18.35 2.92
CA ILE A 4 -0.97 -16.89 3.13
C ILE A 4 -1.10 -16.58 4.64
N ALA A 5 -1.84 -17.40 5.38
CA ALA A 5 -1.97 -17.26 6.84
C ALA A 5 -0.62 -17.40 7.57
N SER A 6 0.23 -18.34 7.14
CA SER A 6 1.58 -18.50 7.70
C SER A 6 2.47 -17.28 7.42
N ILE A 7 2.37 -16.70 6.22
CA ILE A 7 3.12 -15.48 5.85
C ILE A 7 2.61 -14.29 6.65
N GLN A 8 1.29 -14.12 6.76
CA GLN A 8 0.65 -13.06 7.55
C GLN A 8 1.06 -13.11 9.03
N ALA A 9 1.12 -14.31 9.62
CA ALA A 9 1.62 -14.48 10.98
C ALA A 9 3.11 -14.11 11.11
N ALA A 10 3.95 -14.52 10.14
CA ALA A 10 5.39 -14.24 10.15
C ALA A 10 5.74 -12.75 10.03
N ILE A 11 4.85 -11.92 9.46
CA ILE A 11 5.05 -10.48 9.28
C ILE A 11 4.22 -9.64 10.25
N GLU A 12 3.60 -10.28 11.25
CA GLU A 12 2.70 -9.66 12.22
C GLU A 12 1.59 -8.81 11.56
N PHE A 13 0.98 -9.36 10.52
CA PHE A 13 -0.08 -8.70 9.76
C PHE A 13 -1.28 -8.44 10.67
N ARG A 14 -1.68 -7.17 10.79
CA ARG A 14 -2.75 -6.73 11.69
C ARG A 14 -3.58 -5.63 11.06
N HIS A 15 -4.81 -5.49 11.53
CA HIS A 15 -5.66 -4.35 11.16
C HIS A 15 -5.27 -3.14 12.00
N SER A 16 -4.91 -2.03 11.38
CA SER A 16 -4.60 -0.76 12.05
C SER A 16 -5.66 0.27 11.72
N PHE A 17 -6.27 0.86 12.75
CA PHE A 17 -7.21 1.98 12.57
C PHE A 17 -6.48 3.32 12.43
N GLU A 18 -5.15 3.33 12.47
CA GLU A 18 -4.31 4.52 12.36
C GLU A 18 -4.10 4.94 10.89
N ARG A 19 -3.52 6.13 10.65
CA ARG A 19 -3.20 6.59 9.29
C ARG A 19 -2.21 5.69 8.55
N ASP A 20 -1.46 4.86 9.28
CA ASP A 20 -0.43 3.96 8.75
C ASP A 20 -1.01 2.59 8.39
N GLY A 21 -1.42 2.46 7.12
CA GLY A 21 -1.94 1.22 6.55
C GLY A 21 -1.42 0.96 5.14
N CYS A 22 -1.76 -0.20 4.59
CA CYS A 22 -1.33 -0.63 3.26
C CYS A 22 -1.69 0.38 2.17
N GLN A 23 -2.73 1.20 2.35
CA GLN A 23 -3.09 2.26 1.40
C GLN A 23 -2.02 3.35 1.26
N ASN A 24 -1.21 3.56 2.29
CA ASN A 24 -0.12 4.54 2.37
C ASN A 24 1.26 3.87 2.40
N CYS A 25 1.32 2.56 2.16
CA CYS A 25 2.57 1.81 2.14
C CYS A 25 3.18 1.83 0.74
N GLN A 26 4.52 1.92 0.64
CA GLN A 26 5.26 1.82 -0.62
C GLN A 26 4.97 0.52 -1.38
N HIS A 27 4.63 -0.56 -0.67
CA HIS A 27 4.29 -1.85 -1.26
C HIS A 27 2.81 -1.95 -1.68
N GLY A 28 1.97 -0.99 -1.29
CA GLY A 28 0.54 -1.00 -1.58
C GLY A 28 0.27 -0.68 -3.06
N ARG A 29 -0.30 -1.64 -3.78
CA ARG A 29 -0.70 -1.48 -5.19
C ARG A 29 -2.21 -1.49 -5.29
N ARG A 30 -2.79 -0.36 -5.72
CA ARG A 30 -4.21 -0.32 -6.07
C ARG A 30 -4.39 -1.00 -7.42
N LEU A 31 -5.14 -2.08 -7.42
CA LEU A 31 -5.48 -2.78 -8.65
C LEU A 31 -6.65 -2.05 -9.32
N PRO A 32 -6.69 -2.02 -10.65
CA PRO A 32 -7.79 -1.42 -11.39
C PRO A 32 -9.11 -2.09 -10.99
N LEU A 33 -10.15 -1.27 -10.87
CA LEU A 33 -11.48 -1.75 -10.52
C LEU A 33 -11.96 -2.67 -11.65
N GLN A 34 -12.11 -3.96 -11.35
CA GLN A 34 -12.73 -4.88 -12.30
C GLN A 34 -14.24 -4.59 -12.39
N PRO A 35 -14.90 -4.79 -13.54
CA PRO A 35 -16.33 -4.47 -13.71
C PRO A 35 -17.25 -5.16 -12.69
N GLN A 36 -16.83 -6.31 -12.15
CA GLN A 36 -17.55 -7.07 -11.12
C GLN A 36 -17.22 -6.67 -9.68
N GLN A 37 -16.22 -5.81 -9.45
CA GLN A 37 -15.80 -5.41 -8.12
C GLN A 37 -16.44 -4.08 -7.73
N ARG A 38 -17.17 -4.09 -6.61
CA ARG A 38 -17.80 -2.90 -6.03
C ARG A 38 -16.81 -1.94 -5.37
N TRP A 39 -15.59 -2.40 -5.06
CA TRP A 39 -14.58 -1.66 -4.33
C TRP A 39 -13.20 -1.91 -4.94
N PRO A 40 -12.29 -0.91 -4.94
CA PRO A 40 -10.94 -1.09 -5.43
C PRO A 40 -10.19 -2.11 -4.58
N SER A 41 -9.61 -3.12 -5.23
CA SER A 41 -8.77 -4.10 -4.56
C SER A 41 -7.38 -3.51 -4.30
N LEU A 42 -6.87 -3.68 -3.10
CA LEU A 42 -5.50 -3.32 -2.74
C LEU A 42 -4.69 -4.62 -2.60
N GLU A 43 -3.50 -4.64 -3.17
CA GLU A 43 -2.57 -5.76 -3.09
C GLU A 43 -1.27 -5.30 -2.44
N CYS A 44 -0.68 -6.15 -1.58
CA CYS A 44 0.68 -5.94 -1.12
C CYS A 44 1.67 -6.50 -2.16
N GLY A 45 2.30 -5.64 -2.95
CA GLY A 45 3.22 -6.04 -4.01
C GLY A 45 4.48 -6.78 -3.52
N ARG A 46 4.81 -6.69 -2.22
CA ARG A 46 5.93 -7.43 -1.61
C ARG A 46 5.60 -8.91 -1.37
N TYR A 47 4.35 -9.23 -1.04
CA TYR A 47 3.94 -10.59 -0.66
C TYR A 47 2.90 -11.22 -1.62
N GLY A 48 2.34 -10.43 -2.55
CA GLY A 48 1.47 -10.91 -3.62
C GLY A 48 0.07 -11.35 -3.18
N PHE A 49 -0.46 -10.80 -2.08
CA PHE A 49 -1.83 -11.09 -1.63
C PHE A 49 -2.66 -9.82 -1.43
N PHE A 50 -3.98 -9.98 -1.50
CA PHE A 50 -4.96 -8.91 -1.29
C PHE A 50 -5.00 -8.46 0.17
N VAL A 51 -5.03 -7.15 0.38
CA VAL A 51 -5.01 -6.49 1.68
C VAL A 51 -6.11 -5.44 1.76
N LYS A 52 -6.50 -5.05 2.97
CA LYS A 52 -7.38 -3.89 3.17
C LYS A 52 -6.55 -2.62 3.32
N ALA A 53 -7.16 -1.48 3.03
CA ALA A 53 -6.53 -0.17 3.15
C ALA A 53 -5.91 0.10 4.53
N ALA A 54 -6.61 -0.35 5.57
CA ALA A 54 -6.25 -0.19 6.98
C ALA A 54 -5.38 -1.35 7.53
N ASP A 55 -5.06 -2.37 6.74
CA ASP A 55 -4.15 -3.41 7.24
C ASP A 55 -2.70 -2.90 7.27
N THR A 56 -1.87 -3.45 8.15
CA THR A 56 -0.44 -3.13 8.26
C THR A 56 0.37 -4.37 8.66
N CYS A 57 1.69 -4.28 8.58
CA CYS A 57 2.62 -5.35 8.96
C CYS A 57 3.91 -4.77 9.53
N MET A 58 4.75 -5.58 10.18
CA MET A 58 6.04 -5.14 10.72
C MET A 58 7.02 -4.59 9.67
N HIS A 59 6.75 -4.85 8.39
CA HIS A 59 7.51 -4.39 7.24
C HIS A 59 6.84 -3.20 6.51
N TYR A 60 5.98 -2.47 7.21
CA TYR A 60 5.43 -1.22 6.70
C TYR A 60 6.56 -0.26 6.31
N ALA A 61 6.44 0.29 5.10
CA ALA A 61 7.31 1.34 4.61
C ALA A 61 6.39 2.46 4.11
N PRO A 62 6.43 3.67 4.68
CA PRO A 62 5.59 4.75 4.21
C PRO A 62 5.92 5.02 2.74
N ALA A 63 4.89 5.10 1.90
CA ALA A 63 5.08 5.52 0.52
C ALA A 63 5.72 6.91 0.55
N PRO A 64 6.74 7.17 -0.29
CA PRO A 64 7.29 8.51 -0.39
C PRO A 64 6.13 9.44 -0.68
N ALA A 65 5.90 10.42 0.19
CA ALA A 65 4.96 11.49 -0.09
C ALA A 65 5.33 11.99 -1.48
N ALA A 66 4.39 11.89 -2.43
CA ALA A 66 4.61 12.30 -3.81
C ALA A 66 5.27 13.65 -3.72
N THR A 67 6.58 13.67 -4.01
CA THR A 67 7.38 14.87 -3.83
C THR A 67 6.68 15.87 -4.71
N ALA A 68 6.04 16.86 -4.10
CA ALA A 68 5.52 17.99 -4.83
C ALA A 68 6.73 18.47 -5.61
N LEU A 69 6.73 18.21 -6.92
CA LEU A 69 7.78 18.67 -7.81
C LEU A 69 7.98 20.13 -7.41
N PRO A 70 9.18 20.56 -6.99
CA PRO A 70 9.38 21.97 -6.81
C PRO A 70 9.07 22.57 -8.17
N THR A 71 8.04 23.41 -8.24
CA THR A 71 7.77 24.25 -9.39
C THR A 71 9.01 25.11 -9.56
N ILE A 72 10.01 24.60 -10.26
CA ILE A 72 11.19 25.35 -10.68
C ILE A 72 11.16 25.47 -12.19
N GLU A 73 11.51 26.69 -12.61
CA GLU A 73 11.84 27.15 -13.96
C GLU A 73 10.64 27.63 -14.81
N GLY A 74 10.62 28.87 -15.35
CA GLY A 74 11.64 29.92 -15.39
C GLY A 74 11.06 31.21 -16.01
N GLY A 75 11.51 32.39 -15.56
CA GLY A 75 12.32 33.33 -16.38
C GLY A 75 11.64 34.70 -16.29
N GLY A 76 12.27 35.82 -15.97
CA GLY A 76 13.63 36.23 -16.29
C GLY A 76 13.53 37.35 -17.35
N ALA A 77 13.87 38.57 -16.92
CA ALA A 77 13.88 39.86 -17.64
C ALA A 77 12.55 40.63 -17.69
#